data_AF-A0A346NNE2-F1
#
_entry.id   AF-A0A346NNE2-F1
#
_cell.length_a   1.000
_cell.length_b   1.000
_cell.length_c   1.000
_cell.angle_alpha   90.00
_cell.angle_beta   90.00
_cell.angle_gamma   90.00
#
_symmetry.space_group_name_H-M   'P 1'
#
loop_
_entity.id
_entity.type
_entity.pdbx_description
1 polymer ?
#
loop_
_entity_poly.entity_id
_entity_poly.type
_entity_poly.pdbx_seq_one_letter_code
_entity_poly.pdbx_strand_id
1 'polypeptide(L)'
;MKIFTLSVIALTVAGLSACSLDGDDGETGASGVNSLTVHTDLPQGDTHCPNSGVRFDSGLDANADGQLSDDEIADTSYVCAPGSNSLGGAALLTSVNNDWFQAAATEVQANKQVWLDATNSSTGTAQITSQGQVNSKAELQAMVENLRGTAKNVILFVGDGMGISTITAARILDGQMNGLQGEEHQLSFDKFPFAGLAKTYNVDAQTPDSAGTMTAMMSGVKTDVGVIGVNENIERGDCSTVAGNELVSALELAEIAGKSTGIISTARITHATPAATYAKSADRNWEDISDMPQDAIAAGCTDIAAQLIGFEASLEARYSGLDVDGIDVVMGGGRRHFLPDDPAFNSNDAVSEVEGDRNDGRDLTAEWQNMYPTGVYVTDESGFNGLNTETTDKVFALFNESHMQYAAERGNDVAGEPSVAQMTEAAINVLNNNAEGFFLMVESGRIDHAHHAGNAYGALHDTLAMAEAVAMADELTSDEDTLIIVTADHGHVFTIAGYPKRGNPILGKVVNVGAEEPALAADDLPYTTVGYANGLGFRNLGEETDSDEGYNYDIDAGRKDLREIDTTTPGYHQEALVPLSSETHSGEDVSIHAKGPGAFLINGTNEQSVIFHVMDFAADLVAEADRSL
;
A
#
# COMPACT_ATOMS: atom_id res chain seq x y z
N MET A 1 76.18 -2.28 -66.95
CA MET A 1 76.79 -1.16 -67.70
C MET A 1 76.04 -1.08 -69.02
N LYS A 2 75.32 -0.04 -69.44
CA LYS A 2 75.01 1.32 -68.98
C LYS A 2 73.79 1.75 -69.83
N ILE A 3 72.67 2.22 -69.26
CA ILE A 3 72.33 3.62 -68.87
C ILE A 3 71.27 4.22 -69.82
N PHE A 4 70.14 4.64 -69.20
CA PHE A 4 69.30 5.84 -69.34
C PHE A 4 68.91 6.38 -70.75
N THR A 5 67.76 7.03 -70.96
CA THR A 5 67.24 8.19 -70.20
C THR A 5 65.77 8.51 -70.52
N LEU A 6 65.08 9.13 -69.56
CA LEU A 6 63.73 9.74 -69.56
C LEU A 6 63.50 10.86 -70.59
N SER A 7 62.24 11.07 -71.03
CA SER A 7 61.38 12.22 -70.65
C SER A 7 60.10 12.36 -71.52
N VAL A 8 59.05 12.90 -70.88
CA VAL A 8 57.64 13.09 -71.28
C VAL A 8 57.43 14.41 -72.05
N ILE A 9 56.55 14.47 -73.09
CA ILE A 9 55.68 15.63 -73.46
C ILE A 9 54.44 15.18 -74.29
N ALA A 10 53.26 15.47 -73.72
CA ALA A 10 52.00 16.07 -74.22
C ALA A 10 51.37 15.90 -75.64
N LEU A 11 50.02 16.01 -75.57
CA LEU A 11 49.00 16.49 -76.51
C LEU A 11 48.26 15.52 -77.46
N THR A 12 46.94 15.76 -77.45
CA THR A 12 45.75 15.18 -78.09
C THR A 12 45.69 15.20 -79.63
N VAL A 13 45.05 14.20 -80.23
CA VAL A 13 43.79 14.25 -81.03
C VAL A 13 43.75 13.10 -82.05
N ALA A 14 42.66 12.33 -81.97
CA ALA A 14 41.89 11.61 -82.98
C ALA A 14 42.57 10.90 -84.17
N GLY A 15 42.07 9.70 -84.46
CA GLY A 15 42.00 9.22 -85.85
C GLY A 15 42.04 7.70 -86.04
N LEU A 16 40.85 7.12 -86.14
CA LEU A 16 40.47 5.94 -86.94
C LEU A 16 41.35 4.67 -86.89
N SER A 17 40.75 3.61 -86.33
CA SER A 17 41.01 2.22 -86.72
C SER A 17 39.71 1.56 -87.17
N ALA A 18 39.70 1.03 -88.38
CA ALA A 18 38.70 0.09 -88.85
C ALA A 18 39.04 -1.33 -88.37
N CYS A 19 38.00 -2.08 -87.97
CA CYS A 19 37.80 -3.54 -87.99
C CYS A 19 37.09 -4.03 -86.72
N SER A 20 35.82 -4.46 -86.84
CA SER A 20 35.23 -5.64 -86.20
C SER A 20 33.71 -5.56 -86.41
N LEU A 21 33.11 -6.60 -86.99
CA LEU A 21 31.65 -6.74 -87.09
C LEU A 21 31.19 -7.51 -85.85
N ASP A 22 30.78 -6.78 -84.82
CA ASP A 22 29.88 -7.30 -83.77
C ASP A 22 28.43 -7.08 -84.24
N GLY A 23 27.56 -8.05 -83.98
CA GLY A 23 26.13 -7.94 -84.29
C GLY A 23 25.47 -6.86 -83.45
N ASP A 24 24.36 -6.29 -83.94
CA ASP A 24 23.60 -5.25 -83.25
C ASP A 24 23.32 -5.65 -81.79
N ASP A 25 23.70 -4.78 -80.84
CA ASP A 25 23.30 -4.91 -79.45
C ASP A 25 21.76 -4.97 -79.40
N GLY A 26 21.21 -5.93 -78.65
CA GLY A 26 19.78 -5.95 -78.38
C GLY A 26 19.35 -4.65 -77.71
N GLU A 27 18.18 -4.12 -78.04
CA GLU A 27 17.67 -2.92 -77.37
C GLU A 27 17.67 -3.13 -75.85
N THR A 28 18.23 -2.16 -75.13
CA THR A 28 18.18 -2.14 -73.67
C THR A 28 16.71 -2.22 -73.25
N GLY A 29 16.33 -3.28 -72.54
CA GLY A 29 14.99 -3.39 -71.97
C GLY A 29 14.67 -2.19 -71.09
N ALA A 30 13.38 -1.84 -70.98
CA ALA A 30 12.95 -0.76 -70.09
C ALA A 30 13.47 -1.01 -68.67
N SER A 31 13.94 0.04 -68.00
CA SER A 31 14.32 -0.03 -66.58
C SER A 31 13.16 -0.62 -65.78
N GLY A 32 13.45 -1.58 -64.89
CA GLY A 32 12.47 -2.09 -63.95
C GLY A 32 11.99 -0.98 -63.01
N VAL A 33 10.75 -1.12 -62.51
CA VAL A 33 10.23 -0.28 -61.42
C VAL A 33 11.02 -0.55 -60.14
N ASN A 34 11.29 0.50 -59.36
CA ASN A 34 12.00 0.38 -58.10
C ASN A 34 11.11 -0.33 -57.08
N SER A 35 11.67 -1.29 -56.35
CA SER A 35 11.01 -1.84 -55.16
C SER A 35 11.32 -0.93 -53.99
N LEU A 36 10.29 -0.47 -53.29
CA LEU A 36 10.42 0.32 -52.07
C LEU A 36 9.95 -0.51 -50.87
N THR A 37 10.54 -0.20 -49.71
CA THR A 37 10.12 -0.73 -48.42
C THR A 37 10.09 0.42 -47.43
N VAL A 38 8.95 0.60 -46.77
CA VAL A 38 8.75 1.60 -45.73
C VAL A 38 8.54 0.88 -44.42
N HIS A 39 9.19 1.37 -43.36
CA HIS A 39 8.93 0.90 -42.00
C HIS A 39 8.19 2.00 -41.23
N THR A 40 7.19 1.61 -40.46
CA THR A 40 6.42 2.48 -39.57
C THR A 40 6.43 1.88 -38.17
N ASP A 41 6.86 2.66 -37.18
CA ASP A 41 6.83 2.24 -35.79
C ASP A 41 5.39 2.20 -35.27
N LEU A 42 5.03 1.13 -34.57
CA LEU A 42 3.70 0.92 -34.00
C LEU A 42 3.75 1.18 -32.49
N PRO A 43 2.83 1.99 -31.93
CA PRO A 43 2.77 2.26 -30.51
C PRO A 43 2.31 1.02 -29.72
N GLN A 44 2.53 1.04 -28.41
CA GLN A 44 1.92 0.08 -27.49
C GLN A 44 0.38 0.20 -27.54
N GLY A 45 -0.33 -0.92 -27.49
CA GLY A 45 -1.79 -0.96 -27.68
C GLY A 45 -2.24 -1.02 -29.15
N ASP A 46 -1.33 -1.15 -30.12
CA ASP A 46 -1.68 -1.34 -31.53
C ASP A 46 -2.43 -2.66 -31.77
N THR A 47 -3.46 -2.60 -32.62
CA THR A 47 -4.36 -3.74 -32.92
C THR A 47 -3.67 -4.97 -33.53
N HIS A 48 -2.52 -4.82 -34.19
CA HIS A 48 -1.77 -5.92 -34.81
C HIS A 48 -0.55 -6.32 -34.00
N CYS A 49 0.08 -5.37 -33.31
CA CYS A 49 1.17 -5.62 -32.37
C CYS A 49 0.88 -4.98 -31.00
N PRO A 50 0.12 -5.65 -30.10
CA PRO A 50 -0.29 -5.08 -28.82
C PRO A 50 0.87 -4.60 -27.94
N ASN A 51 2.02 -5.26 -28.05
CA ASN A 51 3.23 -4.96 -27.29
C ASN A 51 4.20 -4.02 -28.02
N SER A 52 3.70 -3.16 -28.92
CA SER A 52 4.48 -2.39 -29.91
C SER A 52 5.15 -3.28 -30.99
N GLY A 53 5.61 -2.65 -32.06
CA GLY A 53 6.26 -3.36 -33.16
C GLY A 53 6.61 -2.45 -34.32
N VAL A 54 6.97 -3.06 -35.44
CA VAL A 54 7.23 -2.34 -36.69
C VAL A 54 6.40 -2.97 -37.80
N ARG A 55 5.66 -2.11 -38.53
CA ARG A 55 4.98 -2.47 -39.77
C ARG A 55 5.92 -2.24 -40.94
N PHE A 56 6.09 -3.25 -41.79
CA PHE A 56 6.83 -3.16 -43.05
C PHE A 56 5.88 -3.25 -44.22
N ASP A 57 5.82 -2.18 -45.01
CA ASP A 57 5.08 -2.12 -46.26
C ASP A 57 6.07 -2.21 -47.41
N SER A 58 5.81 -3.08 -48.39
CA SER A 58 6.65 -3.24 -49.58
C SER A 58 5.82 -3.21 -50.85
N GLY A 59 6.39 -2.62 -51.91
CA GLY A 59 5.70 -2.47 -53.17
C GLY A 59 6.60 -1.94 -54.27
N LEU A 60 6.02 -1.80 -55.47
CA LEU A 60 6.70 -1.22 -56.62
C LEU A 60 6.28 0.24 -56.74
N ASP A 61 7.27 1.14 -56.80
CA ASP A 61 7.09 2.56 -57.11
C ASP A 61 6.63 2.70 -58.56
N ALA A 62 5.33 2.53 -58.78
CA ALA A 62 4.73 2.42 -60.10
C ALA A 62 4.63 3.78 -60.78
N ASN A 63 4.57 4.85 -59.97
CA ASN A 63 4.49 6.23 -60.43
C ASN A 63 5.89 6.90 -60.55
N ALA A 64 6.95 6.25 -60.05
CA ALA A 64 8.34 6.68 -60.06
C ALA A 64 8.62 7.99 -59.27
N ASP A 65 7.87 8.23 -58.18
CA ASP A 65 8.01 9.42 -57.34
C ASP A 65 8.94 9.23 -56.13
N GLY A 66 9.44 8.01 -55.92
CA GLY A 66 10.38 7.65 -54.85
C GLY A 66 9.73 7.50 -53.47
N GLN A 67 8.40 7.48 -53.37
CA GLN A 67 7.64 7.18 -52.16
C GLN A 67 6.78 5.94 -52.39
N LEU A 68 6.44 5.24 -51.31
CA LEU A 68 5.50 4.13 -51.37
C LEU A 68 4.17 4.62 -50.84
N SER A 69 3.25 4.94 -51.75
CA SER A 69 1.89 5.37 -51.42
C SER A 69 0.98 4.17 -51.13
N ASP A 70 -0.14 4.40 -50.43
CA ASP A 70 -1.05 3.31 -49.99
C ASP A 70 -1.55 2.42 -51.14
N ASP A 71 -1.70 2.97 -52.35
CA ASP A 71 -2.12 2.23 -53.55
C ASP A 71 -0.99 1.43 -54.23
N GLU A 72 0.26 1.62 -53.81
CA GLU A 72 1.45 0.92 -54.32
C GLU A 72 1.93 -0.22 -53.40
N ILE A 73 1.37 -0.33 -52.20
CA ILE A 73 1.69 -1.39 -51.24
C ILE A 73 1.18 -2.74 -51.79
N ALA A 74 2.12 -3.64 -52.05
CA ALA A 74 1.85 -4.99 -52.55
C ALA A 74 1.82 -6.04 -51.43
N ASP A 75 2.58 -5.81 -50.35
CA ASP A 75 2.65 -6.71 -49.20
C ASP A 75 2.92 -5.91 -47.92
N THR A 76 2.22 -6.29 -46.84
CA THR A 76 2.37 -5.72 -45.50
C THR A 76 2.71 -6.84 -44.53
N SER A 77 3.79 -6.67 -43.78
CA SER A 77 4.20 -7.62 -42.74
C SER A 77 4.46 -6.91 -41.42
N TYR A 78 4.22 -7.61 -40.33
CA TYR A 78 4.37 -7.09 -38.98
C TYR A 78 5.48 -7.85 -38.28
N VAL A 79 6.42 -7.11 -37.67
CA VAL A 79 7.38 -7.65 -36.72
C VAL A 79 6.99 -7.11 -35.36
N CYS A 80 6.17 -7.86 -34.65
CA CYS A 80 5.77 -7.50 -33.30
C CYS A 80 6.88 -7.80 -32.31
N ALA A 81 7.00 -6.96 -31.27
CA ALA A 81 7.80 -7.33 -30.11
C ALA A 81 7.22 -8.65 -29.55
N PRO A 82 8.07 -9.67 -29.27
CA PRO A 82 7.59 -10.93 -28.73
C PRO A 82 6.86 -10.70 -27.41
N GLY A 83 5.76 -11.43 -27.20
CA GLY A 83 5.20 -11.57 -25.85
C GLY A 83 6.26 -12.19 -24.93
N SER A 84 6.44 -11.59 -23.75
CA SER A 84 7.38 -12.11 -22.75
C SER A 84 6.88 -13.46 -22.25
N ASN A 85 7.54 -14.55 -22.66
CA ASN A 85 7.15 -15.93 -22.33
C ASN A 85 8.07 -16.58 -21.26
N SER A 86 8.67 -15.74 -20.44
CA SER A 86 9.35 -16.07 -19.19
C SER A 86 9.29 -14.80 -18.35
N LEU A 87 9.62 -14.88 -17.05
CA LEU A 87 9.88 -13.69 -16.24
C LEU A 87 11.09 -12.93 -16.80
N GLY A 88 10.81 -12.08 -17.77
CA GLY A 88 11.73 -11.10 -18.30
C GLY A 88 11.39 -9.75 -17.68
N GLY A 89 11.40 -9.67 -16.35
CA GLY A 89 11.30 -8.42 -15.63
C GLY A 89 10.04 -7.56 -15.84
N ALA A 90 9.20 -7.66 -16.87
CA ALA A 90 8.33 -6.54 -17.27
C ALA A 90 7.43 -5.95 -16.16
N ALA A 91 6.76 -6.77 -15.34
CA ALA A 91 5.92 -6.29 -14.22
C ALA A 91 6.72 -5.92 -12.95
N LEU A 92 7.82 -6.62 -12.68
CA LEU A 92 8.75 -6.20 -11.64
C LEU A 92 9.44 -4.90 -12.08
N LEU A 93 9.82 -4.75 -13.34
CA LEU A 93 10.44 -3.59 -14.00
C LEU A 93 9.48 -2.40 -14.03
N THR A 94 8.18 -2.57 -14.21
CA THR A 94 7.24 -1.46 -14.05
C THR A 94 7.21 -0.99 -12.60
N SER A 95 7.25 -1.90 -11.63
CA SER A 95 7.32 -1.54 -10.20
C SER A 95 8.69 -0.95 -9.81
N VAL A 96 9.79 -1.60 -10.19
CA VAL A 96 11.16 -1.30 -9.74
C VAL A 96 11.89 -0.27 -10.60
N ASN A 97 11.47 -0.05 -11.86
CA ASN A 97 11.99 1.05 -12.68
C ASN A 97 11.10 2.29 -12.69
N ASN A 98 10.00 2.31 -11.95
CA ASN A 98 9.24 3.54 -11.76
C ASN A 98 10.13 4.58 -11.03
N ASP A 99 9.99 5.85 -11.41
CA ASP A 99 10.74 6.96 -10.84
C ASP A 99 10.56 7.06 -9.31
N TRP A 100 9.35 6.79 -8.79
CA TRP A 100 9.05 6.73 -7.36
C TRP A 100 9.88 5.67 -6.64
N PHE A 101 9.91 4.47 -7.21
CA PHE A 101 10.64 3.34 -6.65
C PHE A 101 12.15 3.63 -6.63
N GLN A 102 12.70 4.14 -7.73
CA GLN A 102 14.12 4.50 -7.80
C GLN A 102 14.48 5.63 -6.85
N ALA A 103 13.60 6.63 -6.70
CA ALA A 103 13.79 7.74 -5.78
C ALA A 103 13.80 7.25 -4.32
N ALA A 104 12.84 6.42 -3.92
CA ALA A 104 12.78 5.88 -2.56
C ALA A 104 13.90 4.87 -2.27
N ALA A 105 14.30 4.04 -3.23
CA ALA A 105 15.50 3.21 -3.12
C ALA A 105 16.78 4.08 -2.93
N THR A 106 16.86 5.22 -3.62
CA THR A 106 17.96 6.18 -3.45
C THR A 106 17.90 6.85 -2.06
N GLU A 107 16.71 7.16 -1.56
CA GLU A 107 16.49 7.70 -0.22
C GLU A 107 16.96 6.72 0.86
N VAL A 108 16.66 5.42 0.73
CA VAL A 108 17.20 4.39 1.62
C VAL A 108 18.74 4.39 1.62
N GLN A 109 19.38 4.51 0.46
CA GLN A 109 20.85 4.61 0.39
C GLN A 109 21.40 5.91 1.02
N ALA A 110 20.68 7.02 0.89
CA ALA A 110 21.02 8.28 1.55
C ALA A 110 20.89 8.17 3.07
N ASN A 111 19.81 7.57 3.57
CA ASN A 111 19.56 7.33 4.99
C ASN A 111 20.62 6.41 5.60
N LYS A 112 21.01 5.35 4.88
CA LYS A 112 22.18 4.53 5.21
C LYS A 112 23.42 5.41 5.36
N GLN A 113 23.70 6.29 4.41
CA GLN A 113 24.87 7.15 4.44
C GLN A 113 24.85 8.16 5.62
N VAL A 114 23.70 8.75 5.94
CA VAL A 114 23.51 9.62 7.12
C VAL A 114 23.83 8.89 8.41
N TRP A 115 23.29 7.67 8.58
CA TRP A 115 23.57 6.86 9.76
C TRP A 115 25.05 6.49 9.86
N LEU A 116 25.68 6.09 8.74
CA LEU A 116 27.11 5.78 8.69
C LEU A 116 27.97 6.98 9.12
N ASP A 117 27.63 8.20 8.70
CA ASP A 117 28.41 9.39 9.06
C ASP A 117 28.18 9.82 10.52
N ALA A 118 26.97 9.64 11.06
CA ALA A 118 26.65 9.90 12.46
C ALA A 118 27.41 8.98 13.43
N THR A 119 27.49 7.68 13.11
CA THR A 119 28.16 6.68 13.94
C THR A 119 29.68 6.65 13.76
N ASN A 120 30.21 7.05 12.60
CA ASN A 120 31.67 7.19 12.40
C ASN A 120 32.28 8.40 13.13
N SER A 121 31.48 9.41 13.49
CA SER A 121 31.96 10.65 14.12
C SER A 121 32.15 10.54 15.64
N SER A 122 31.66 9.47 16.27
CA SER A 122 31.82 9.24 17.71
C SER A 122 33.19 8.64 18.04
N THR A 123 34.16 9.50 18.33
CA THR A 123 35.44 9.14 19.00
C THR A 123 35.28 8.90 20.52
N GLY A 124 34.07 8.55 20.96
CA GLY A 124 33.77 8.21 22.35
C GLY A 124 33.78 6.70 22.53
N THR A 125 34.64 6.21 23.43
CA THR A 125 34.59 4.83 23.93
C THR A 125 33.24 4.54 24.59
N ALA A 126 32.27 4.08 23.82
CA ALA A 126 31.12 3.34 24.32
C ALA A 126 31.50 1.86 24.30
N GLN A 127 31.65 1.26 25.49
CA GLN A 127 31.71 -0.20 25.61
C GLN A 127 30.33 -0.75 25.28
N ILE A 128 30.12 -1.17 24.04
CA ILE A 128 29.06 -2.11 23.70
C ILE A 128 29.64 -3.51 23.96
N THR A 129 29.21 -4.12 25.07
CA THR A 129 29.63 -5.47 25.46
C THR A 129 28.82 -6.52 24.70
N SER A 130 29.16 -6.74 23.43
CA SER A 130 29.33 -8.06 22.78
C SER A 130 29.33 -7.91 21.25
N GLN A 131 30.48 -8.24 20.66
CA GLN A 131 30.79 -8.40 19.22
C GLN A 131 30.99 -7.13 18.36
N GLY A 132 32.28 -6.80 18.15
CA GLY A 132 32.78 -5.99 17.02
C GLY A 132 33.00 -4.50 17.31
N GLN A 133 34.27 -4.09 17.49
CA GLN A 133 34.63 -2.68 17.30
C GLN A 133 34.65 -2.39 15.79
N VAL A 134 33.82 -1.47 15.32
CA VAL A 134 33.91 -0.91 13.96
C VAL A 134 35.01 0.14 13.94
N ASN A 135 36.10 -0.11 13.22
CA ASN A 135 37.30 0.75 13.22
C ASN A 135 37.42 1.61 11.96
N SER A 136 36.50 1.47 10.98
CA SER A 136 36.49 2.27 9.76
C SER A 136 35.11 2.35 9.09
N LYS A 137 34.92 3.39 8.26
CA LYS A 137 33.72 3.57 7.42
C LYS A 137 33.46 2.38 6.47
N ALA A 138 34.53 1.73 5.99
CA ALA A 138 34.41 0.56 5.11
C ALA A 138 33.91 -0.69 5.85
N GLU A 139 34.36 -0.92 7.09
CA GLU A 139 33.84 -2.00 7.94
C GLU A 139 32.37 -1.77 8.29
N LEU A 140 31.98 -0.52 8.56
CA LEU A 140 30.59 -0.17 8.82
C LEU A 140 29.70 -0.36 7.59
N GLN A 141 30.16 0.04 6.40
CA GLN A 141 29.46 -0.20 5.14
C GLN A 141 29.26 -1.69 4.87
N ALA A 142 30.28 -2.52 5.10
CA ALA A 142 30.19 -3.96 4.94
C ALA A 142 29.22 -4.59 5.97
N MET A 143 29.22 -4.12 7.22
CA MET A 143 28.26 -4.58 8.23
C MET A 143 26.82 -4.24 7.85
N VAL A 144 26.56 -3.02 7.37
CA VAL A 144 25.23 -2.64 6.92
C VAL A 144 24.81 -3.44 5.69
N GLU A 145 25.71 -3.72 4.76
CA GLU A 145 25.40 -4.60 3.63
C GLU A 145 25.02 -6.01 4.08
N ASN A 146 25.69 -6.51 5.12
CA ASN A 146 25.35 -7.81 5.72
C ASN A 146 24.03 -7.80 6.52
N LEU A 147 23.39 -6.64 6.75
CA LEU A 147 22.05 -6.56 7.36
C LEU A 147 20.92 -6.69 6.33
N ARG A 148 21.24 -6.68 5.03
CA ARG A 148 20.24 -6.93 3.99
C ARG A 148 19.78 -8.39 4.09
N GLY A 149 18.46 -8.61 4.06
CA GLY A 149 17.89 -9.95 4.12
C GLY A 149 18.03 -10.66 5.47
N THR A 150 18.42 -9.97 6.54
CA THR A 150 18.54 -10.58 7.87
C THR A 150 17.22 -10.63 8.64
N ALA A 151 16.19 -9.87 8.23
CA ALA A 151 14.85 -10.02 8.77
C ALA A 151 14.21 -11.29 8.19
N LYS A 152 14.06 -12.30 9.05
CA LYS A 152 13.23 -13.46 8.79
C LYS A 152 11.76 -13.05 8.69
N ASN A 153 11.33 -12.16 9.59
CA ASN A 153 9.93 -11.73 9.69
C ASN A 153 9.80 -10.21 9.50
N VAL A 154 8.69 -9.78 8.91
CA VAL A 154 8.34 -8.36 8.77
C VAL A 154 6.92 -8.14 9.29
N ILE A 155 6.75 -7.16 10.15
CA ILE A 155 5.43 -6.72 10.64
C ILE A 155 5.26 -5.23 10.36
N LEU A 156 4.22 -4.89 9.61
CA LEU A 156 3.80 -3.52 9.35
C LEU A 156 2.50 -3.23 10.09
N PHE A 157 2.57 -2.36 11.10
CA PHE A 157 1.40 -1.81 11.79
C PHE A 157 1.00 -0.47 11.17
N VAL A 158 -0.28 -0.35 10.83
CA VAL A 158 -0.88 0.85 10.25
C VAL A 158 -2.04 1.30 11.11
N GLY A 159 -1.90 2.46 11.75
CA GLY A 159 -3.03 3.15 12.37
C GLY A 159 -3.65 4.06 11.32
N ASP A 160 -4.76 3.63 10.71
CA ASP A 160 -5.44 4.41 9.68
C ASP A 160 -5.84 5.77 10.27
N GLY A 161 -5.39 6.88 9.67
CA GLY A 161 -5.61 8.23 10.23
C GLY A 161 -4.83 8.57 11.51
N MET A 162 -3.88 7.74 11.97
CA MET A 162 -3.14 7.95 13.23
C MET A 162 -2.03 9.01 13.10
N GLY A 163 -2.42 10.27 12.85
CA GLY A 163 -1.51 11.42 12.75
C GLY A 163 -0.80 11.76 14.07
N ILE A 164 0.14 12.72 14.01
CA ILE A 164 0.99 13.09 15.17
C ILE A 164 0.15 13.59 16.36
N SER A 165 -0.93 14.33 16.10
CA SER A 165 -1.85 14.81 17.14
C SER A 165 -2.58 13.64 17.81
N THR A 166 -3.02 12.64 17.03
CA THR A 166 -3.64 11.41 17.54
C THR A 166 -2.69 10.63 18.44
N ILE A 167 -1.46 10.37 18.00
CA ILE A 167 -0.43 9.70 18.82
C ILE A 167 -0.19 10.45 20.14
N THR A 168 -0.03 11.77 20.07
CA THR A 168 0.23 12.60 21.25
C THR A 168 -0.94 12.55 22.24
N ALA A 169 -2.17 12.69 21.73
CA ALA A 169 -3.37 12.64 22.56
C ALA A 169 -3.59 11.24 23.17
N ALA A 170 -3.36 10.18 22.41
CA ALA A 170 -3.49 8.79 22.86
C ALA A 170 -2.47 8.47 23.96
N ARG A 171 -1.20 8.87 23.79
CA ARG A 171 -0.17 8.75 24.82
C ARG A 171 -0.57 9.45 26.12
N ILE A 172 -1.12 10.66 26.04
CA ILE A 172 -1.58 11.40 27.22
C ILE A 172 -2.75 10.66 27.88
N LEU A 173 -3.72 10.20 27.08
CA LEU A 173 -4.88 9.44 27.56
C LEU A 173 -4.43 8.17 28.30
N ASP A 174 -3.57 7.37 27.70
CA ASP A 174 -3.07 6.12 28.29
C ASP A 174 -2.35 6.37 29.62
N GLY A 175 -1.48 7.38 29.67
CA GLY A 175 -0.84 7.77 30.92
C GLY A 175 -1.84 8.19 32.00
N GLN A 176 -2.89 8.93 31.62
CA GLN A 176 -3.97 9.33 32.55
C GLN A 176 -4.77 8.13 33.05
N MET A 177 -5.09 7.17 32.18
CA MET A 177 -5.76 5.91 32.55
C MET A 177 -4.91 5.06 33.51
N ASN A 178 -3.58 5.17 33.39
CA ASN A 178 -2.61 4.55 34.30
C ASN A 178 -2.31 5.37 35.58
N GLY A 179 -3.08 6.43 35.85
CA GLY A 179 -2.94 7.27 37.05
C GLY A 179 -1.72 8.20 37.06
N LEU A 180 -1.08 8.40 35.89
CA LEU A 180 -0.02 9.39 35.67
C LEU A 180 -0.63 10.73 35.26
N GLN A 181 0.21 11.75 35.01
CA GLN A 181 -0.30 13.01 34.46
C GLN A 181 -0.63 12.89 32.97
N GLY A 182 0.08 12.01 32.26
CA GLY A 182 -0.19 11.66 30.87
C GLY A 182 0.97 12.00 29.96
N GLU A 183 1.43 13.25 29.99
CA GLU A 183 2.38 13.78 28.99
C GLU A 183 3.77 13.12 29.06
N GLU A 184 4.14 12.49 30.18
CA GLU A 184 5.39 11.72 30.34
C GLU A 184 5.31 10.29 29.83
N HIS A 185 4.10 9.79 29.58
CA HIS A 185 3.87 8.40 29.23
C HIS A 185 4.47 8.09 27.85
N GLN A 186 4.65 6.81 27.54
CA GLN A 186 5.14 6.35 26.25
C GLN A 186 4.32 5.14 25.83
N LEU A 187 3.71 5.21 24.65
CA LEU A 187 3.11 4.05 23.99
C LEU A 187 4.19 3.01 23.67
N SER A 188 3.79 1.79 23.31
CA SER A 188 4.72 0.70 23.00
C SER A 188 5.76 1.09 21.93
N PHE A 189 5.31 1.66 20.81
CA PHE A 189 6.18 2.10 19.70
C PHE A 189 6.91 3.42 19.95
N ASP A 190 6.58 4.19 21.00
CA ASP A 190 7.39 5.36 21.40
C ASP A 190 8.76 4.96 21.95
N LYS A 191 8.92 3.69 22.33
CA LYS A 191 10.16 3.12 22.84
C LYS A 191 11.06 2.58 21.73
N PHE A 192 10.57 2.55 20.49
CA PHE A 192 11.34 2.05 19.36
C PHE A 192 12.57 2.97 19.11
N PRO A 193 13.73 2.39 18.77
CA PRO A 193 14.98 3.13 18.71
C PRO A 193 15.08 4.07 17.50
N PHE A 194 14.26 3.85 16.46
CA PHE A 194 14.29 4.64 15.23
C PHE A 194 12.93 5.26 14.95
N ALA A 195 12.96 6.53 14.54
CA ALA A 195 11.78 7.26 14.14
C ALA A 195 12.10 8.23 12.99
N GLY A 196 11.09 8.46 12.15
CA GLY A 196 11.14 9.39 11.03
C GLY A 196 9.74 9.93 10.72
N LEU A 197 9.66 10.71 9.66
CA LEU A 197 8.41 11.24 9.12
C LEU A 197 8.16 10.69 7.71
N ALA A 198 6.90 10.50 7.34
CA ALA A 198 6.44 10.09 6.02
C ALA A 198 5.55 11.19 5.41
N LYS A 199 5.88 11.65 4.20
CA LYS A 199 5.05 12.55 3.40
C LYS A 199 3.96 11.75 2.70
N THR A 200 2.70 12.05 2.99
CA THR A 200 1.55 11.16 2.68
C THR A 200 0.81 11.48 1.39
N TYR A 201 1.07 12.63 0.75
CA TYR A 201 0.40 13.03 -0.49
C TYR A 201 0.34 11.90 -1.55
N ASN A 202 -0.81 11.74 -2.21
CA ASN A 202 -0.95 10.94 -3.42
C ASN A 202 -0.45 11.72 -4.64
N VAL A 203 -0.26 11.06 -5.77
CA VAL A 203 0.28 11.71 -6.98
C VAL A 203 -0.62 12.87 -7.43
N ASP A 204 -1.94 12.73 -7.32
CA ASP A 204 -2.94 13.71 -7.73
C ASP A 204 -3.58 14.50 -6.57
N ALA A 205 -3.25 14.19 -5.30
CA ALA A 205 -3.88 14.81 -4.13
C ALA A 205 -2.90 15.17 -2.99
N GLN A 206 -3.03 16.40 -2.46
CA GLN A 206 -2.23 16.87 -1.32
C GLN A 206 -2.67 16.22 0.00
N THR A 207 -3.98 16.12 0.20
CA THR A 207 -4.57 15.32 1.27
C THR A 207 -4.93 13.99 0.65
N PRO A 208 -4.30 12.90 1.09
CA PRO A 208 -4.46 11.61 0.44
C PRO A 208 -5.71 10.86 0.90
N ASP A 209 -5.95 9.69 0.31
CA ASP A 209 -6.83 8.66 0.84
C ASP A 209 -6.06 7.36 1.16
N SER A 210 -6.67 6.47 1.94
CA SER A 210 -6.06 5.20 2.37
C SER A 210 -5.61 4.27 1.23
N ALA A 211 -6.27 4.34 0.06
CA ALA A 211 -5.96 3.45 -1.06
C ALA A 211 -4.59 3.74 -1.68
N GLY A 212 -4.35 5.01 -2.03
CA GLY A 212 -3.08 5.38 -2.64
C GLY A 212 -1.90 5.36 -1.65
N THR A 213 -2.15 5.67 -0.37
CA THR A 213 -1.11 5.64 0.69
C THR A 213 -0.67 4.22 1.02
N MET A 214 -1.61 3.28 1.15
CA MET A 214 -1.28 1.87 1.37
C MET A 214 -0.67 1.21 0.14
N THR A 215 -1.07 1.63 -1.06
CA THR A 215 -0.33 1.24 -2.28
C THR A 215 1.13 1.70 -2.21
N ALA A 216 1.41 2.92 -1.76
CA ALA A 216 2.78 3.40 -1.58
C ALA A 216 3.58 2.56 -0.57
N MET A 217 3.00 2.25 0.59
CA MET A 217 3.67 1.47 1.65
C MET A 217 3.87 -0.01 1.28
N MET A 218 2.97 -0.57 0.47
CA MET A 218 3.01 -1.99 0.10
C MET A 218 3.75 -2.26 -1.20
N SER A 219 3.94 -1.29 -2.10
CA SER A 219 4.60 -1.50 -3.40
C SER A 219 5.86 -0.65 -3.61
N GLY A 220 6.08 0.37 -2.79
CA GLY A 220 7.16 1.34 -2.98
C GLY A 220 6.87 2.38 -4.07
N VAL A 221 5.66 2.40 -4.64
CA VAL A 221 5.25 3.34 -5.69
C VAL A 221 4.00 4.11 -5.25
N LYS A 222 4.06 5.45 -5.32
CA LYS A 222 2.89 6.29 -5.08
C LYS A 222 1.95 6.24 -6.29
N THR A 223 0.67 6.37 -6.02
CA THR A 223 -0.39 6.39 -7.04
C THR A 223 -1.44 7.46 -6.70
N ASP A 224 -2.49 7.52 -7.52
CA ASP A 224 -3.60 8.45 -7.41
C ASP A 224 -4.57 8.08 -6.28
N VAL A 225 -5.47 9.00 -5.91
CA VAL A 225 -6.48 8.71 -4.87
C VAL A 225 -7.52 7.68 -5.32
N GLY A 226 -7.87 6.78 -4.41
CA GLY A 226 -8.99 5.85 -4.57
C GLY A 226 -8.74 4.65 -5.47
N VAL A 227 -7.49 4.39 -5.86
CA VAL A 227 -7.06 3.23 -6.65
C VAL A 227 -6.13 2.34 -5.83
N ILE A 228 -6.14 1.03 -6.08
CA ILE A 228 -5.50 0.03 -5.23
C ILE A 228 -4.51 -0.80 -6.04
N GLY A 229 -3.25 -0.86 -5.59
CA GLY A 229 -2.25 -1.79 -6.12
C GLY A 229 -1.86 -1.54 -7.57
N VAL A 230 -2.04 -0.32 -8.07
CA VAL A 230 -1.77 0.10 -9.45
C VAL A 230 -1.00 1.42 -9.47
N ASN A 231 -0.20 1.65 -10.51
CA ASN A 231 0.57 2.88 -10.67
C ASN A 231 -0.30 4.07 -11.11
N GLU A 232 0.30 5.26 -11.18
CA GLU A 232 -0.35 6.54 -11.47
C GLU A 232 -0.88 6.72 -12.91
N ASN A 233 -0.66 5.75 -13.81
CA ASN A 233 -1.24 5.78 -15.17
C ASN A 233 -2.63 5.14 -15.22
N ILE A 234 -3.15 4.68 -14.08
CA ILE A 234 -4.52 4.20 -13.94
C ILE A 234 -5.52 5.33 -14.19
N GLU A 235 -6.68 5.01 -14.77
CA GLU A 235 -7.85 5.91 -14.73
C GLU A 235 -8.86 5.36 -13.71
N ARG A 236 -9.09 6.13 -12.63
CA ARG A 236 -10.00 5.71 -11.56
C ARG A 236 -11.40 5.38 -12.12
N GLY A 237 -11.91 4.20 -11.76
CA GLY A 237 -13.20 3.68 -12.19
C GLY A 237 -13.20 3.06 -13.60
N ASP A 238 -12.09 3.11 -14.34
CA ASP A 238 -11.94 2.42 -15.62
C ASP A 238 -11.13 1.13 -15.46
N CYS A 239 -11.88 0.02 -15.35
CA CYS A 239 -11.36 -1.34 -15.32
C CYS A 239 -10.31 -1.65 -16.41
N SER A 240 -10.50 -1.12 -17.62
CA SER A 240 -9.65 -1.47 -18.76
C SER A 240 -8.21 -0.96 -18.62
N THR A 241 -7.99 -0.01 -17.71
CA THR A 241 -6.67 0.59 -17.44
C THR A 241 -5.89 -0.12 -16.33
N VAL A 242 -6.47 -1.13 -15.66
CA VAL A 242 -5.75 -1.92 -14.65
C VAL A 242 -4.63 -2.72 -15.29
N ALA A 243 -4.91 -3.36 -16.43
CA ALA A 243 -3.97 -4.21 -17.15
C ALA A 243 -2.74 -3.42 -17.63
N GLY A 244 -1.56 -3.81 -17.15
CA GLY A 244 -0.28 -3.16 -17.42
C GLY A 244 0.12 -2.09 -16.39
N ASN A 245 -0.78 -1.74 -15.47
CA ASN A 245 -0.52 -0.78 -14.40
C ASN A 245 -0.42 -1.44 -13.01
N GLU A 246 -0.56 -2.76 -12.90
CA GLU A 246 -0.46 -3.50 -11.65
C GLU A 246 0.94 -3.36 -11.02
N LEU A 247 0.95 -3.16 -9.70
CA LEU A 247 2.15 -3.11 -8.88
C LEU A 247 2.25 -4.35 -8.02
N VAL A 248 3.46 -4.87 -7.80
CA VAL A 248 3.66 -6.02 -6.91
C VAL A 248 3.80 -5.52 -5.47
N SER A 249 3.03 -6.10 -4.56
CA SER A 249 3.05 -5.77 -3.14
C SER A 249 4.07 -6.59 -2.35
N ALA A 250 4.44 -6.11 -1.16
CA ALA A 250 5.31 -6.83 -0.23
C ALA A 250 4.71 -8.17 0.24
N LEU A 251 3.38 -8.28 0.33
CA LEU A 251 2.70 -9.53 0.65
C LEU A 251 2.89 -10.56 -0.48
N GLU A 252 2.68 -10.14 -1.74
CA GLU A 252 2.90 -10.99 -2.91
C GLU A 252 4.37 -11.42 -3.02
N LEU A 253 5.32 -10.52 -2.74
CA LEU A 253 6.75 -10.87 -2.73
C LEU A 253 7.09 -11.85 -1.61
N ALA A 254 6.54 -11.67 -0.41
CA ALA A 254 6.75 -12.58 0.71
C ALA A 254 6.20 -13.99 0.40
N GLU A 255 5.01 -14.06 -0.17
CA GLU A 255 4.39 -15.32 -0.63
C GLU A 255 5.27 -16.04 -1.64
N ILE A 256 5.73 -15.34 -2.69
CA ILE A 256 6.63 -15.92 -3.71
C ILE A 256 7.96 -16.37 -3.08
N ALA A 257 8.45 -15.64 -2.07
CA ALA A 257 9.64 -16.00 -1.33
C ALA A 257 9.44 -17.21 -0.39
N GLY A 258 8.25 -17.82 -0.34
CA GLY A 258 7.92 -18.97 0.49
C GLY A 258 7.72 -18.63 1.97
N LYS A 259 7.57 -17.36 2.30
CA LYS A 259 7.22 -16.89 3.65
C LYS A 259 5.72 -17.03 3.85
N SER A 260 5.30 -17.26 5.08
CA SER A 260 3.90 -17.20 5.43
C SER A 260 3.37 -15.77 5.39
N THR A 261 2.12 -15.58 5.01
CA THR A 261 1.54 -14.25 4.79
C THR A 261 0.26 -14.00 5.58
N GLY A 262 0.16 -12.81 6.17
CA GLY A 262 -0.95 -12.46 7.06
C GLY A 262 -1.47 -11.03 6.90
N ILE A 263 -2.78 -10.87 7.04
CA ILE A 263 -3.52 -9.62 6.99
C ILE A 263 -4.48 -9.55 8.18
N ILE A 264 -4.36 -8.52 9.00
CA ILE A 264 -5.27 -8.22 10.10
C ILE A 264 -5.80 -6.80 9.92
N SER A 265 -7.09 -6.61 10.10
CA SER A 265 -7.71 -5.28 10.11
C SER A 265 -8.92 -5.23 11.04
N THR A 266 -9.10 -4.13 11.78
CA THR A 266 -10.39 -3.83 12.44
C THR A 266 -11.42 -3.20 11.49
N ALA A 267 -11.04 -2.86 10.27
CA ALA A 267 -11.96 -2.50 9.20
C ALA A 267 -12.47 -3.77 8.49
N ARG A 268 -13.16 -3.57 7.34
CA ARG A 268 -13.49 -4.69 6.46
C ARG A 268 -12.21 -5.16 5.81
N ILE A 269 -12.02 -6.46 5.64
CA ILE A 269 -10.80 -6.97 4.98
C ILE A 269 -10.71 -6.57 3.48
N THR A 270 -11.83 -6.12 2.92
CA THR A 270 -11.97 -5.54 1.58
C THR A 270 -11.77 -4.02 1.55
N HIS A 271 -11.62 -3.38 2.72
CA HIS A 271 -11.34 -1.94 2.80
C HIS A 271 -9.97 -1.63 2.17
N ALA A 272 -9.75 -0.36 1.82
CA ALA A 272 -8.60 0.05 1.01
C ALA A 272 -7.24 -0.39 1.58
N THR A 273 -7.05 -0.25 2.90
CA THR A 273 -5.81 -0.57 3.59
C THR A 273 -5.42 -2.06 3.49
N PRO A 274 -6.28 -3.03 3.87
CA PRO A 274 -5.99 -4.45 3.68
C PRO A 274 -6.02 -4.83 2.20
N ALA A 275 -6.91 -4.27 1.39
CA ALA A 275 -6.99 -4.56 -0.04
C ALA A 275 -5.71 -4.23 -0.80
N ALA A 276 -4.99 -3.15 -0.46
CA ALA A 276 -3.72 -2.79 -1.08
C ALA A 276 -2.60 -3.83 -0.89
N THR A 277 -2.78 -4.81 0.00
CA THR A 277 -1.84 -5.92 0.18
C THR A 277 -2.03 -7.03 -0.85
N TYR A 278 -3.19 -7.15 -1.51
CA TYR A 278 -3.48 -8.27 -2.43
C TYR A 278 -4.18 -7.87 -3.73
N ALA A 279 -5.03 -6.85 -3.71
CA ALA A 279 -5.88 -6.49 -4.83
C ALA A 279 -5.20 -5.53 -5.81
N LYS A 280 -5.69 -5.56 -7.06
CA LYS A 280 -5.45 -4.58 -8.13
C LYS A 280 -6.82 -4.05 -8.57
N SER A 281 -7.14 -2.81 -8.23
CA SER A 281 -8.47 -2.22 -8.50
C SER A 281 -8.38 -0.78 -8.95
N ALA A 282 -9.18 -0.44 -9.98
CA ALA A 282 -9.36 0.92 -10.45
C ALA A 282 -10.26 1.76 -9.54
N ASP A 283 -10.99 1.16 -8.60
CA ASP A 283 -11.71 1.91 -7.56
C ASP A 283 -11.75 1.12 -6.25
N ARG A 284 -11.40 1.79 -5.15
CA ARG A 284 -11.42 1.21 -3.80
C ARG A 284 -12.82 0.77 -3.34
N ASN A 285 -13.87 1.33 -3.92
CA ASN A 285 -15.25 1.00 -3.54
C ASN A 285 -15.75 -0.30 -4.18
N TRP A 286 -15.00 -0.95 -5.07
CA TRP A 286 -15.41 -2.23 -5.66
C TRP A 286 -15.14 -3.39 -4.69
N GLU A 287 -15.63 -3.27 -3.46
CA GLU A 287 -15.42 -4.23 -2.37
C GLU A 287 -16.05 -5.59 -2.72
N ASP A 288 -17.27 -5.58 -3.29
CA ASP A 288 -17.89 -6.73 -3.96
C ASP A 288 -18.52 -6.36 -5.32
N ILE A 289 -19.05 -7.37 -6.02
CA ILE A 289 -19.61 -7.23 -7.37
C ILE A 289 -20.82 -6.28 -7.45
N SER A 290 -21.56 -6.09 -6.37
CA SER A 290 -22.72 -5.20 -6.31
C SER A 290 -22.34 -3.72 -6.35
N ASP A 291 -21.14 -3.36 -5.92
CA ASP A 291 -20.58 -2.01 -5.97
C ASP A 291 -19.99 -1.65 -7.34
N MET A 292 -19.84 -2.64 -8.22
CA MET A 292 -19.18 -2.46 -9.51
C MET A 292 -20.15 -1.96 -10.60
N PRO A 293 -19.71 -1.03 -11.46
CA PRO A 293 -20.47 -0.66 -12.65
C PRO A 293 -20.53 -1.84 -13.63
N GLN A 294 -21.68 -2.00 -14.30
CA GLN A 294 -21.92 -3.11 -15.23
C GLN A 294 -20.88 -3.21 -16.35
N ASP A 295 -20.34 -2.07 -16.82
CA ASP A 295 -19.32 -2.05 -17.87
C ASP A 295 -17.98 -2.65 -17.36
N ALA A 296 -17.62 -2.45 -16.09
CA ALA A 296 -16.43 -3.06 -15.48
C ALA A 296 -16.60 -4.58 -15.31
N ILE A 297 -17.78 -5.02 -14.87
CA ILE A 297 -18.12 -6.44 -14.78
C ILE A 297 -18.06 -7.09 -16.17
N ALA A 298 -18.64 -6.45 -17.18
CA ALA A 298 -18.63 -6.95 -18.55
C ALA A 298 -17.23 -6.97 -19.18
N ALA A 299 -16.34 -6.06 -18.77
CA ALA A 299 -14.93 -6.05 -19.15
C ALA A 299 -14.11 -7.15 -18.44
N GLY A 300 -14.68 -7.85 -17.47
CA GLY A 300 -14.03 -8.94 -16.75
C GLY A 300 -13.21 -8.51 -15.54
N CYS A 301 -13.43 -7.30 -15.00
CA CYS A 301 -12.84 -6.95 -13.71
C CYS A 301 -13.44 -7.79 -12.58
N THR A 302 -12.60 -8.06 -11.60
CA THR A 302 -12.93 -8.85 -10.41
C THR A 302 -13.03 -7.92 -9.21
N ASP A 303 -14.08 -8.07 -8.41
CA ASP A 303 -14.25 -7.34 -7.15
C ASP A 303 -13.17 -7.71 -6.12
N ILE A 304 -12.92 -6.83 -5.15
CA ILE A 304 -11.84 -6.97 -4.17
C ILE A 304 -12.01 -8.25 -3.33
N ALA A 305 -13.22 -8.58 -2.86
CA ALA A 305 -13.48 -9.81 -2.13
C ALA A 305 -13.14 -11.06 -2.93
N ALA A 306 -13.52 -11.10 -4.21
CA ALA A 306 -13.17 -12.20 -5.12
C ALA A 306 -11.67 -12.25 -5.45
N GLN A 307 -10.96 -11.11 -5.49
CA GLN A 307 -9.50 -11.08 -5.64
C GLN A 307 -8.78 -11.66 -4.41
N LEU A 308 -9.30 -11.44 -3.19
CA LEU A 308 -8.75 -12.06 -1.98
C LEU A 308 -8.84 -13.59 -2.04
N ILE A 309 -10.02 -14.14 -2.34
CA ILE A 309 -10.20 -15.60 -2.44
C ILE A 309 -9.45 -16.17 -3.64
N GLY A 310 -9.33 -15.40 -4.72
CA GLY A 310 -8.59 -15.77 -5.92
C GLY A 310 -7.09 -15.47 -5.86
N PHE A 311 -6.52 -15.10 -4.70
CA PHE A 311 -5.14 -14.62 -4.59
C PHE A 311 -4.12 -15.63 -5.14
N GLU A 312 -4.15 -16.89 -4.67
CA GLU A 312 -3.26 -17.98 -5.10
C GLU A 312 -3.31 -18.13 -6.62
N ALA A 313 -4.50 -18.41 -7.17
CA ALA A 313 -4.71 -18.62 -8.59
C ALA A 313 -4.30 -17.39 -9.44
N SER A 314 -4.54 -16.18 -8.95
CA SER A 314 -4.18 -14.94 -9.65
C SER A 314 -2.67 -14.70 -9.65
N LEU A 315 -1.98 -15.08 -8.58
CA LEU A 315 -0.53 -14.97 -8.47
C LEU A 315 0.16 -16.00 -9.38
N GLU A 316 -0.27 -17.26 -9.34
CA GLU A 316 0.22 -18.32 -10.24
C GLU A 316 -0.05 -18.02 -11.72
N ALA A 317 -1.23 -17.46 -12.04
CA ALA A 317 -1.56 -17.08 -13.42
C ALA A 317 -0.66 -15.97 -13.96
N ARG A 318 -0.19 -15.06 -13.10
CA ARG A 318 0.74 -13.98 -13.48
C ARG A 318 2.17 -14.48 -13.69
N TYR A 319 2.58 -15.52 -12.97
CA TYR A 319 3.95 -16.01 -12.96
C TYR A 319 4.04 -17.48 -13.33
N SER A 320 4.33 -17.74 -14.60
CA SER A 320 4.42 -19.11 -15.13
C SER A 320 5.42 -19.97 -14.35
N GLY A 321 4.93 -21.04 -13.73
CA GLY A 321 5.74 -22.01 -12.98
C GLY A 321 5.88 -21.70 -11.49
N LEU A 322 5.29 -20.59 -11.04
CA LEU A 322 5.08 -20.31 -9.62
C LEU A 322 4.08 -21.31 -9.03
N ASP A 323 4.34 -21.75 -7.81
CA ASP A 323 3.54 -22.66 -7.00
C ASP A 323 3.56 -22.06 -5.59
N VAL A 324 2.45 -21.41 -5.21
CA VAL A 324 2.26 -20.72 -3.92
C VAL A 324 1.07 -21.34 -3.21
N ASP A 325 0.95 -21.18 -1.90
CA ASP A 325 -0.16 -21.80 -1.16
C ASP A 325 -1.23 -20.79 -0.71
N GLY A 326 -1.04 -19.50 -1.00
CA GLY A 326 -2.00 -18.45 -0.74
C GLY A 326 -1.96 -17.93 0.70
N ILE A 327 -2.75 -16.90 0.99
CA ILE A 327 -2.62 -16.18 2.26
C ILE A 327 -2.98 -17.08 3.46
N ASP A 328 -2.08 -17.16 4.44
CA ASP A 328 -2.24 -18.06 5.59
C ASP A 328 -3.21 -17.52 6.63
N VAL A 329 -3.14 -16.23 6.94
CA VAL A 329 -3.97 -15.64 8.00
C VAL A 329 -4.65 -14.39 7.50
N VAL A 330 -5.98 -14.39 7.55
CA VAL A 330 -6.80 -13.25 7.20
C VAL A 330 -7.84 -13.04 8.30
N MET A 331 -7.80 -11.90 8.99
CA MET A 331 -8.71 -11.61 10.10
C MET A 331 -9.22 -10.17 10.06
N GLY A 332 -10.54 -9.98 10.14
CA GLY A 332 -11.14 -8.65 10.26
C GLY A 332 -12.67 -8.68 10.16
N GLY A 333 -13.27 -7.58 9.70
CA GLY A 333 -14.69 -7.51 9.39
C GLY A 333 -15.00 -7.74 7.90
N GLY A 334 -16.26 -7.55 7.52
CA GLY A 334 -16.71 -7.41 6.12
C GLY A 334 -17.39 -8.64 5.55
N ARG A 335 -18.01 -9.49 6.38
CA ARG A 335 -18.70 -10.72 5.92
C ARG A 335 -19.66 -10.48 4.76
N ARG A 336 -20.37 -9.36 4.75
CA ARG A 336 -21.36 -9.02 3.71
C ARG A 336 -20.82 -9.13 2.28
N HIS A 337 -19.55 -8.77 2.06
CA HIS A 337 -18.92 -8.77 0.73
C HIS A 337 -18.59 -10.18 0.21
N PHE A 338 -18.68 -11.19 1.08
CA PHE A 338 -18.37 -12.59 0.78
C PHE A 338 -19.61 -13.49 0.70
N LEU A 339 -20.77 -13.00 1.13
CA LEU A 339 -22.01 -13.77 1.20
C LEU A 339 -23.00 -13.36 0.10
N PRO A 340 -23.82 -14.30 -0.42
CA PRO A 340 -24.91 -13.97 -1.34
C PRO A 340 -25.95 -13.03 -0.71
N ASP A 341 -26.57 -12.17 -1.52
CA ASP A 341 -27.79 -11.41 -1.19
C ASP A 341 -29.01 -12.34 -1.07
N ASP A 342 -28.97 -13.21 -0.05
CA ASP A 342 -30.01 -14.15 0.32
C ASP A 342 -30.00 -14.36 1.84
N PRO A 343 -31.12 -14.12 2.56
CA PRO A 343 -31.20 -14.27 4.01
C PRO A 343 -30.93 -15.70 4.52
N ALA A 344 -30.90 -16.69 3.63
CA ALA A 344 -30.46 -18.04 3.95
C ALA A 344 -28.98 -18.13 4.37
N PHE A 345 -28.17 -17.12 4.05
CA PHE A 345 -26.74 -17.05 4.36
C PHE A 345 -26.42 -16.15 5.56
N ASN A 346 -27.41 -15.48 6.16
CA ASN A 346 -27.20 -14.63 7.33
C ASN A 346 -26.55 -15.41 8.47
N SER A 347 -25.55 -14.79 9.09
CA SER A 347 -24.97 -15.20 10.35
C SER A 347 -25.96 -15.01 11.51
N ASN A 348 -25.63 -15.56 12.67
CA ASN A 348 -26.51 -15.46 13.85
C ASN A 348 -26.55 -14.04 14.46
N ASP A 349 -25.56 -13.22 14.12
CA ASP A 349 -25.35 -11.84 14.58
C ASP A 349 -25.61 -10.80 13.47
N ALA A 350 -26.18 -11.22 12.32
CA ALA A 350 -26.53 -10.31 11.23
C ALA A 350 -27.38 -9.12 11.73
N VAL A 351 -26.96 -7.91 11.34
CA VAL A 351 -27.62 -6.65 11.70
C VAL A 351 -28.65 -6.27 10.63
N SER A 352 -28.36 -6.58 9.37
CA SER A 352 -29.27 -6.36 8.23
C SER A 352 -30.31 -7.47 8.07
N GLU A 353 -31.43 -7.16 7.40
CA GLU A 353 -32.44 -8.17 7.04
C GLU A 353 -31.84 -9.25 6.12
N VAL A 354 -30.92 -8.84 5.24
CA VAL A 354 -30.07 -9.71 4.41
C VAL A 354 -28.64 -9.23 4.61
N GLU A 355 -27.77 -10.12 5.09
CA GLU A 355 -26.39 -9.77 5.45
C GLU A 355 -25.48 -9.67 4.24
N GLY A 356 -25.62 -10.57 3.26
CA GLY A 356 -24.76 -10.59 2.09
C GLY A 356 -25.14 -9.55 1.04
N ASP A 357 -24.13 -8.95 0.42
CA ASP A 357 -24.30 -7.94 -0.64
C ASP A 357 -24.12 -8.54 -2.05
N ARG A 358 -23.57 -9.76 -2.17
CA ARG A 358 -23.21 -10.33 -3.47
C ARG A 358 -24.44 -10.71 -4.31
N ASN A 359 -24.63 -9.98 -5.40
CA ASN A 359 -25.73 -10.20 -6.34
C ASN A 359 -25.46 -11.26 -7.44
N ASP A 360 -24.31 -11.94 -7.38
CA ASP A 360 -23.92 -13.03 -8.31
C ASP A 360 -24.22 -14.43 -7.79
N GLY A 361 -24.74 -14.53 -6.56
CA GLY A 361 -25.10 -15.79 -5.90
C GLY A 361 -23.91 -16.63 -5.44
N ARG A 362 -22.69 -16.06 -5.40
CA ARG A 362 -21.49 -16.75 -4.91
C ARG A 362 -21.38 -16.61 -3.40
N ASP A 363 -21.05 -17.72 -2.75
CA ASP A 363 -20.61 -17.75 -1.36
C ASP A 363 -19.10 -17.93 -1.35
N LEU A 364 -18.38 -16.81 -1.23
CA LEU A 364 -16.92 -16.78 -1.27
C LEU A 364 -16.31 -17.44 -0.02
N THR A 365 -17.03 -17.48 1.10
CA THR A 365 -16.57 -18.17 2.31
C THR A 365 -16.56 -19.68 2.11
N ALA A 366 -17.60 -20.22 1.46
CA ALA A 366 -17.66 -21.62 1.07
C ALA A 366 -16.65 -21.96 -0.04
N GLU A 367 -16.43 -21.06 -1.00
CA GLU A 367 -15.38 -21.22 -2.01
C GLU A 367 -13.99 -21.35 -1.36
N TRP A 368 -13.66 -20.48 -0.41
CA TRP A 368 -12.40 -20.52 0.34
C TRP A 368 -12.25 -21.85 1.12
N GLN A 369 -13.30 -22.29 1.83
CA GLN A 369 -13.27 -23.58 2.56
C GLN A 369 -13.11 -24.79 1.63
N ASN A 370 -13.62 -24.72 0.40
CA ASN A 370 -13.43 -25.77 -0.59
C ASN A 370 -12.00 -25.78 -1.15
N MET A 371 -11.37 -24.60 -1.27
CA MET A 371 -9.98 -24.43 -1.69
C MET A 371 -9.01 -24.93 -0.61
N TYR A 372 -9.31 -24.65 0.66
CA TYR A 372 -8.50 -25.03 1.81
C TYR A 372 -9.28 -25.91 2.80
N PRO A 373 -9.45 -27.22 2.52
CA PRO A 373 -10.27 -28.12 3.35
C PRO A 373 -9.79 -28.30 4.80
N THR A 374 -8.53 -27.97 5.09
CA THR A 374 -7.93 -27.97 6.43
C THR A 374 -7.89 -26.58 7.06
N GLY A 375 -8.21 -25.54 6.30
CA GLY A 375 -8.31 -24.17 6.78
C GLY A 375 -9.50 -23.99 7.72
N VAL A 376 -9.39 -23.04 8.63
CA VAL A 376 -10.42 -22.75 9.62
C VAL A 376 -11.09 -21.41 9.31
N TYR A 377 -12.39 -21.45 9.02
CA TYR A 377 -13.22 -20.26 8.89
C TYR A 377 -13.85 -19.92 10.25
N VAL A 378 -13.70 -18.67 10.69
CA VAL A 378 -14.17 -18.17 12.00
C VAL A 378 -15.04 -16.93 11.80
N THR A 379 -16.10 -16.80 12.61
CA THR A 379 -17.01 -15.65 12.55
C THR A 379 -17.32 -15.02 13.90
N ASP A 380 -16.83 -15.61 15.00
CA ASP A 380 -17.15 -15.17 16.37
C ASP A 380 -15.98 -15.42 17.34
N GLU A 381 -16.08 -14.85 18.54
CA GLU A 381 -15.10 -15.00 19.61
C GLU A 381 -14.94 -16.47 20.06
N SER A 382 -16.02 -17.26 20.02
CA SER A 382 -15.94 -18.69 20.41
C SER A 382 -15.09 -19.49 19.43
N GLY A 383 -15.26 -19.28 18.13
CA GLY A 383 -14.47 -19.91 17.08
C GLY A 383 -13.02 -19.45 17.14
N PHE A 384 -12.78 -18.16 17.37
CA PHE A 384 -11.45 -17.60 17.55
C PHE A 384 -10.71 -18.25 18.73
N ASN A 385 -11.35 -18.32 19.90
CA ASN A 385 -10.80 -18.97 21.09
C ASN A 385 -10.60 -20.49 20.93
N GLY A 386 -11.25 -21.10 19.93
CA GLY A 386 -11.11 -22.50 19.58
C GLY A 386 -9.97 -22.81 18.61
N LEU A 387 -9.31 -21.80 18.04
CA LEU A 387 -8.20 -21.98 17.10
C LEU A 387 -7.03 -22.70 17.77
N ASN A 388 -6.52 -23.74 17.10
CA ASN A 388 -5.27 -24.37 17.49
C ASN A 388 -4.13 -23.83 16.63
N THR A 389 -3.49 -22.75 17.08
CA THR A 389 -2.46 -22.03 16.33
C THR A 389 -1.19 -22.85 16.08
N GLU A 390 -0.96 -23.95 16.81
CA GLU A 390 0.18 -24.85 16.58
C GLU A 390 0.02 -25.78 15.37
N THR A 391 -1.21 -25.96 14.88
CA THR A 391 -1.52 -26.96 13.84
C THR A 391 -2.43 -26.43 12.73
N THR A 392 -2.91 -25.19 12.88
CA THR A 392 -3.74 -24.56 11.85
C THR A 392 -2.82 -23.91 10.85
N ASP A 393 -2.92 -24.34 9.59
CA ASP A 393 -2.10 -23.80 8.51
C ASP A 393 -2.74 -22.53 7.92
N LYS A 394 -4.08 -22.52 7.79
CA LYS A 394 -4.81 -21.36 7.25
C LYS A 394 -6.01 -20.94 8.10
N VAL A 395 -6.17 -19.64 8.29
CA VAL A 395 -7.24 -19.00 9.05
C VAL A 395 -7.88 -17.92 8.20
N PHE A 396 -9.20 -17.99 8.06
CA PHE A 396 -10.00 -16.89 7.52
C PHE A 396 -11.07 -16.51 8.54
N ALA A 397 -10.96 -15.34 9.14
CA ALA A 397 -11.86 -14.89 10.19
C ALA A 397 -12.54 -13.57 9.83
N LEU A 398 -13.87 -13.58 9.80
CA LEU A 398 -14.69 -12.41 9.50
C LEU A 398 -15.71 -12.19 10.63
N PHE A 399 -15.39 -11.30 11.56
CA PHE A 399 -16.09 -11.18 12.85
C PHE A 399 -17.39 -10.38 12.80
N ASN A 400 -17.56 -9.51 11.80
CA ASN A 400 -18.76 -8.69 11.67
C ASN A 400 -19.24 -8.58 10.21
N GLU A 401 -20.52 -8.25 10.07
CA GLU A 401 -21.17 -7.96 8.79
C GLU A 401 -20.40 -6.90 7.98
N SER A 402 -20.03 -5.80 8.64
CA SER A 402 -19.21 -4.70 8.09
C SER A 402 -17.89 -4.61 8.87
N HIS A 403 -17.41 -3.40 9.22
CA HIS A 403 -16.24 -3.24 10.09
C HIS A 403 -16.42 -3.95 11.44
N MET A 404 -15.30 -4.26 12.10
CA MET A 404 -15.34 -4.69 13.50
C MET A 404 -15.79 -3.54 14.40
N GLN A 405 -16.18 -3.87 15.64
CA GLN A 405 -16.57 -2.83 16.59
C GLN A 405 -15.40 -1.91 16.93
N TYR A 406 -15.71 -0.67 17.31
CA TYR A 406 -14.71 0.22 17.91
C TYR A 406 -14.15 -0.42 19.18
N ALA A 407 -12.89 -0.15 19.54
CA ALA A 407 -12.27 -0.73 20.74
C ALA A 407 -13.07 -0.45 22.03
N ALA A 408 -13.75 0.70 22.10
CA ALA A 408 -14.63 1.07 23.22
C ALA A 408 -16.00 0.37 23.19
N GLU A 409 -16.48 -0.02 22.00
CA GLU A 409 -17.78 -0.66 21.77
C GLU A 409 -17.70 -2.19 21.81
N ARG A 410 -16.52 -2.79 21.60
CA ARG A 410 -16.29 -4.24 21.49
C ARG A 410 -17.02 -5.09 22.54
N GLY A 411 -17.13 -4.60 23.78
CA GLY A 411 -17.82 -5.32 24.86
C GLY A 411 -19.33 -5.53 24.63
N ASN A 412 -19.93 -4.83 23.67
CA ASN A 412 -21.34 -4.92 23.29
C ASN A 412 -21.55 -5.80 22.05
N ASP A 413 -20.49 -6.36 21.46
CA ASP A 413 -20.63 -7.23 20.29
C ASP A 413 -21.49 -8.46 20.60
N VAL A 414 -22.40 -8.80 19.67
CA VAL A 414 -23.43 -9.82 19.88
C VAL A 414 -22.83 -11.22 19.85
N ALA A 415 -21.89 -11.49 18.94
CA ALA A 415 -21.20 -12.76 18.81
C ALA A 415 -19.88 -12.81 19.60
N GLY A 416 -19.42 -11.64 20.06
CA GLY A 416 -18.07 -11.42 20.56
C GLY A 416 -17.06 -11.37 19.42
N GLU A 417 -16.02 -10.57 19.58
CA GLU A 417 -14.90 -10.47 18.64
C GLU A 417 -13.56 -10.35 19.42
N PRO A 418 -12.45 -10.82 18.85
CA PRO A 418 -11.13 -10.61 19.45
C PRO A 418 -10.68 -9.15 19.31
N SER A 419 -9.84 -8.69 20.25
CA SER A 419 -9.10 -7.44 20.06
C SER A 419 -8.06 -7.57 18.95
N VAL A 420 -7.63 -6.44 18.37
CA VAL A 420 -6.50 -6.42 17.42
C VAL A 420 -5.21 -7.01 18.01
N ALA A 421 -5.00 -6.89 19.32
CA ALA A 421 -3.87 -7.52 20.01
C ALA A 421 -4.01 -9.06 20.06
N GLN A 422 -5.21 -9.57 20.32
CA GLN A 422 -5.49 -11.02 20.29
C GLN A 422 -5.35 -11.58 18.88
N MET A 423 -5.89 -10.88 17.86
CA MET A 423 -5.70 -11.25 16.45
C MET A 423 -4.20 -11.29 16.10
N THR A 424 -3.44 -10.27 16.53
CA THR A 424 -1.99 -10.21 16.29
C THR A 424 -1.25 -11.39 16.91
N GLU A 425 -1.55 -11.74 18.16
CA GLU A 425 -0.98 -12.93 18.83
C GLU A 425 -1.30 -14.22 18.05
N ALA A 426 -2.57 -14.43 17.71
CA ALA A 426 -2.99 -15.64 17.00
C ALA A 426 -2.34 -15.75 15.61
N ALA A 427 -2.25 -14.64 14.87
CA ALA A 427 -1.59 -14.61 13.57
C ALA A 427 -0.11 -14.94 13.68
N ILE A 428 0.63 -14.29 14.59
CA ILE A 428 2.06 -14.57 14.78
C ILE A 428 2.26 -16.04 15.14
N ASN A 429 1.42 -16.61 16.02
CA ASN A 429 1.53 -18.01 16.40
C ASN A 429 1.30 -18.98 15.24
N VAL A 430 0.37 -18.69 14.33
CA VAL A 430 0.13 -19.49 13.11
C VAL A 430 1.28 -19.32 12.12
N LEU A 431 1.63 -18.08 11.78
CA LEU A 431 2.63 -17.74 10.76
C LEU A 431 4.04 -18.21 11.14
N ASN A 432 4.37 -18.22 12.43
CA ASN A 432 5.67 -18.64 12.94
C ASN A 432 5.91 -20.17 12.84
N ASN A 433 4.89 -20.95 12.43
CA ASN A 433 5.08 -22.36 12.09
C ASN A 433 5.93 -22.54 10.82
N ASN A 434 6.06 -21.51 9.98
CA ASN A 434 6.93 -21.52 8.81
C ASN A 434 8.39 -21.16 9.16
N ALA A 435 9.31 -22.06 8.82
CA ALA A 435 10.74 -21.89 9.08
C ALA A 435 11.37 -20.76 8.25
N GLU A 436 10.79 -20.40 7.10
CA GLU A 436 11.25 -19.32 6.22
C GLU A 436 10.83 -17.92 6.70
N GLY A 437 9.93 -17.87 7.69
CA GLY A 437 9.43 -16.64 8.31
C GLY A 437 8.12 -16.16 7.72
N PHE A 438 7.76 -14.92 8.05
CA PHE A 438 6.47 -14.38 7.66
C PHE A 438 6.47 -12.89 7.35
N PHE A 439 5.47 -12.46 6.59
CA PHE A 439 5.06 -11.07 6.46
C PHE A 439 3.66 -10.89 7.04
N LEU A 440 3.49 -9.92 7.92
CA LEU A 440 2.22 -9.60 8.56
C LEU A 440 1.91 -8.11 8.44
N MET A 441 0.76 -7.77 7.87
CA MET A 441 0.20 -6.42 7.96
C MET A 441 -0.91 -6.40 9.02
N VAL A 442 -0.85 -5.44 9.94
CA VAL A 442 -1.86 -5.24 10.98
C VAL A 442 -2.38 -3.80 10.93
N GLU A 443 -3.69 -3.66 10.77
CA GLU A 443 -4.35 -2.36 10.74
C GLU A 443 -5.29 -2.18 11.93
N SER A 444 -5.22 -0.99 12.56
CA SER A 444 -6.31 -0.47 13.39
C SER A 444 -7.07 0.60 12.60
N GLY A 445 -8.01 0.13 11.76
CA GLY A 445 -8.73 0.98 10.79
C GLY A 445 -9.85 1.81 11.41
N ARG A 446 -10.28 1.47 12.63
CA ARG A 446 -11.34 2.22 13.35
C ARG A 446 -10.84 3.53 13.98
N ILE A 447 -9.53 3.81 13.95
CA ILE A 447 -8.99 5.13 14.34
C ILE A 447 -9.52 6.21 13.39
N ASP A 448 -9.35 6.02 12.09
CA ASP A 448 -9.84 6.90 11.01
C ASP A 448 -11.35 7.09 11.09
N HIS A 449 -12.11 6.00 11.16
CA HIS A 449 -13.58 6.07 11.20
C HIS A 449 -14.10 6.91 12.39
N ALA A 450 -13.48 6.78 13.57
CA ALA A 450 -13.86 7.58 14.73
C ALA A 450 -13.47 9.07 14.57
N HIS A 451 -12.34 9.36 13.91
CA HIS A 451 -11.99 10.73 13.54
C HIS A 451 -12.99 11.33 12.55
N HIS A 452 -13.36 10.59 11.51
CA HIS A 452 -14.41 10.96 10.55
C HIS A 452 -15.75 11.30 11.23
N ALA A 453 -16.13 10.52 12.25
CA ALA A 453 -17.32 10.77 13.05
C ALA A 453 -17.19 11.98 14.00
N GLY A 454 -16.00 12.58 14.12
CA GLY A 454 -15.70 13.65 15.06
C GLY A 454 -15.67 13.18 16.52
N ASN A 455 -15.37 11.90 16.77
CA ASN A 455 -15.33 11.26 18.09
C ASN A 455 -13.88 10.96 18.50
N ALA A 456 -13.25 11.89 19.22
CA ALA A 456 -11.89 11.69 19.71
C ALA A 456 -11.80 10.59 20.78
N TYR A 457 -12.87 10.27 21.51
CA TYR A 457 -12.81 9.19 22.51
C TYR A 457 -12.53 7.86 21.82
N GLY A 458 -13.32 7.51 20.80
CA GLY A 458 -13.18 6.30 19.99
C GLY A 458 -11.82 6.25 19.31
N ALA A 459 -11.44 7.31 18.59
CA ALA A 459 -10.17 7.35 17.85
C ALA A 459 -8.95 7.10 18.75
N LEU A 460 -8.94 7.69 19.95
CA LEU A 460 -7.85 7.46 20.90
C LEU A 460 -7.88 6.05 21.50
N HIS A 461 -9.04 5.47 21.81
CA HIS A 461 -9.12 4.10 22.34
C HIS A 461 -8.71 3.05 21.29
N ASP A 462 -9.06 3.23 20.02
CA ASP A 462 -8.57 2.36 18.93
C ASP A 462 -7.06 2.53 18.69
N THR A 463 -6.52 3.73 18.96
CA THR A 463 -5.06 3.95 18.99
C THR A 463 -4.39 3.19 20.14
N LEU A 464 -5.02 3.13 21.32
CA LEU A 464 -4.51 2.35 22.46
C LEU A 464 -4.56 0.84 22.15
N ALA A 465 -5.64 0.37 21.54
CA ALA A 465 -5.74 -1.03 21.11
C ALA A 465 -4.63 -1.40 20.11
N MET A 466 -4.27 -0.49 19.20
CA MET A 466 -3.12 -0.71 18.31
C MET A 466 -1.79 -0.73 19.09
N ALA A 467 -1.61 0.16 20.06
CA ALA A 467 -0.41 0.15 20.90
C ALA A 467 -0.27 -1.16 21.69
N GLU A 468 -1.38 -1.76 22.15
CA GLU A 468 -1.40 -3.10 22.75
C GLU A 468 -0.99 -4.19 21.75
N ALA A 469 -1.47 -4.13 20.51
CA ALA A 469 -1.09 -5.09 19.46
C ALA A 469 0.40 -5.00 19.10
N VAL A 470 0.95 -3.79 19.02
CA VAL A 470 2.40 -3.58 18.83
C VAL A 470 3.19 -4.15 20.00
N ALA A 471 2.74 -3.94 21.24
CA ALA A 471 3.40 -4.50 22.42
C ALA A 471 3.39 -6.03 22.40
N MET A 472 2.27 -6.63 21.98
CA MET A 472 2.12 -8.07 21.83
C MET A 472 3.09 -8.63 20.78
N ALA A 473 3.19 -8.00 19.60
CA ALA A 473 4.13 -8.44 18.57
C ALA A 473 5.60 -8.30 19.00
N ASP A 474 5.96 -7.21 19.69
CA ASP A 474 7.31 -7.01 20.26
C ASP A 474 7.66 -8.07 21.31
N GLU A 475 6.68 -8.56 22.08
CA GLU A 475 6.88 -9.65 23.05
C GLU A 475 7.03 -11.03 22.40
N LEU A 476 6.32 -11.28 21.29
CA LEU A 476 6.28 -12.57 20.61
C LEU A 476 7.40 -12.77 19.58
N THR A 477 8.14 -11.72 19.23
CA THR A 477 9.17 -11.75 18.19
C THR A 477 10.54 -11.29 18.69
N SER A 478 11.58 -11.47 17.86
CA SER A 478 12.96 -11.12 18.22
C SER A 478 13.47 -9.97 17.37
N ASP A 479 14.05 -8.95 17.99
CA ASP A 479 14.75 -7.85 17.30
C ASP A 479 15.91 -8.31 16.41
N GLU A 480 16.41 -9.53 16.62
CA GLU A 480 17.51 -10.09 15.84
C GLU A 480 17.06 -10.50 14.42
N ASP A 481 15.80 -10.90 14.26
CA ASP A 481 15.28 -11.49 13.01
C ASP A 481 13.93 -10.93 12.57
N THR A 482 13.34 -9.98 13.30
CA THR A 482 12.03 -9.41 12.99
C THR A 482 12.11 -7.90 12.87
N LEU A 483 11.71 -7.36 11.72
CA LEU A 483 11.50 -5.93 11.52
C LEU A 483 10.05 -5.60 11.91
N ILE A 484 9.87 -4.67 12.85
CA ILE A 484 8.56 -4.08 13.16
C ILE A 484 8.57 -2.61 12.75
N ILE A 485 7.61 -2.21 11.93
CA ILE A 485 7.34 -0.80 11.58
C ILE A 485 5.94 -0.45 12.08
N VAL A 486 5.81 0.71 12.72
CA VAL A 486 4.53 1.30 13.11
C VAL A 486 4.41 2.67 12.46
N THR A 487 3.31 2.91 11.75
CA THR A 487 3.08 4.18 11.07
C THR A 487 1.58 4.43 10.91
N ALA A 488 1.26 5.51 10.20
CA ALA A 488 -0.07 5.81 9.72
C ALA A 488 -0.01 5.97 8.20
N ASP A 489 -1.17 5.84 7.56
CA ASP A 489 -1.33 6.10 6.15
C ASP A 489 -1.54 7.61 5.88
N HIS A 490 -2.27 8.30 6.76
CA HIS A 490 -2.43 9.76 6.80
C HIS A 490 -2.80 10.27 8.22
N GLY A 491 -3.02 11.58 8.34
CA GLY A 491 -3.53 12.20 9.57
C GLY A 491 -5.00 12.62 9.44
N HIS A 492 -5.49 13.37 10.43
CA HIS A 492 -6.79 14.04 10.43
C HIS A 492 -6.66 15.51 10.81
N VAL A 493 -7.69 16.32 10.53
CA VAL A 493 -7.76 17.71 11.00
C VAL A 493 -8.11 17.81 12.50
N PHE A 494 -7.65 16.82 13.26
CA PHE A 494 -7.67 16.68 14.71
C PHE A 494 -6.56 17.52 15.35
N THR A 495 -6.95 18.38 16.29
CA THR A 495 -6.06 19.37 16.88
C THR A 495 -6.01 19.25 18.40
N ILE A 496 -4.85 19.59 18.98
CA ILE A 496 -4.67 19.81 20.42
C ILE A 496 -4.45 21.31 20.63
N ALA A 497 -5.39 21.97 21.32
CA ALA A 497 -5.52 23.41 21.45
C ALA A 497 -5.29 23.92 22.90
N GLY A 498 -5.33 25.26 23.02
CA GLY A 498 -5.29 25.97 24.29
C GLY A 498 -3.91 26.07 24.94
N TYR A 499 -3.93 26.23 26.25
CA TYR A 499 -2.76 26.10 27.13
C TYR A 499 -3.13 25.31 28.42
N PRO A 500 -3.63 24.07 28.29
CA PRO A 500 -4.02 23.25 29.45
C PRO A 500 -2.83 22.99 30.38
N LYS A 501 -3.10 22.90 31.69
CA LYS A 501 -2.10 22.51 32.69
C LYS A 501 -1.70 21.05 32.49
N ARG A 502 -0.48 20.71 32.92
CA ARG A 502 -0.02 19.32 32.96
C ARG A 502 -0.98 18.46 33.78
N GLY A 503 -1.38 17.30 33.26
CA GLY A 503 -2.39 16.44 33.89
C GLY A 503 -3.84 16.90 33.69
N ASN A 504 -4.11 17.85 32.79
CA ASN A 504 -5.46 18.13 32.35
C ASN A 504 -6.01 16.96 31.53
N PRO A 505 -7.23 16.47 31.76
CA PRO A 505 -7.81 15.42 30.94
C PRO A 505 -7.73 15.78 29.45
N ILE A 506 -7.16 14.91 28.62
CA ILE A 506 -6.94 15.22 27.20
C ILE A 506 -8.26 15.42 26.43
N LEU A 507 -9.30 14.66 26.78
CA LEU A 507 -10.67 14.81 26.29
C LEU A 507 -11.44 15.94 27.01
N GLY A 508 -10.82 16.58 28.01
CA GLY A 508 -11.45 17.58 28.86
C GLY A 508 -11.45 18.99 28.27
N LYS A 509 -12.15 19.88 28.97
CA LYS A 509 -12.03 21.33 28.79
C LYS A 509 -10.64 21.79 29.20
N VAL A 510 -10.16 22.88 28.60
CA VAL A 510 -8.87 23.47 28.96
C VAL A 510 -8.95 24.07 30.36
N VAL A 511 -8.09 23.63 31.29
CA VAL A 511 -7.85 24.30 32.58
C VAL A 511 -6.43 24.86 32.59
N ASN A 512 -6.29 26.18 32.77
CA ASN A 512 -4.97 26.86 32.74
C ASN A 512 -4.07 26.49 33.93
N VAL A 513 -2.76 26.71 33.77
CA VAL A 513 -1.78 26.57 34.86
C VAL A 513 -2.14 27.49 36.04
N GLY A 514 -2.27 26.90 37.23
CA GLY A 514 -2.65 27.61 38.46
C GLY A 514 -4.15 27.85 38.62
N ALA A 515 -4.98 27.28 37.73
CA ALA A 515 -6.44 27.33 37.83
C ALA A 515 -7.04 25.95 38.18
N GLU A 516 -8.25 25.99 38.73
CA GLU A 516 -9.09 24.82 39.02
C GLU A 516 -10.31 24.75 38.09
N GLU A 517 -10.74 25.89 37.56
CA GLU A 517 -11.90 26.02 36.69
C GLU A 517 -11.51 26.06 35.19
N PRO A 518 -12.41 25.62 34.28
CA PRO A 518 -12.21 25.74 32.85
C PRO A 518 -11.88 27.17 32.41
N ALA A 519 -10.91 27.30 31.51
CA ALA A 519 -10.59 28.53 30.82
C ALA A 519 -11.75 28.94 29.91
N LEU A 520 -12.08 30.23 29.92
CA LEU A 520 -13.09 30.80 29.03
C LEU A 520 -12.42 31.42 27.80
N ALA A 521 -13.04 31.26 26.64
CA ALA A 521 -12.70 31.98 25.43
C ALA A 521 -13.24 33.43 25.47
N ALA A 522 -13.00 34.21 24.41
CA ALA A 522 -13.43 35.61 24.33
C ALA A 522 -14.95 35.82 24.31
N ASP A 523 -15.72 34.74 24.13
CA ASP A 523 -17.18 34.68 24.18
C ASP A 523 -17.72 34.27 25.56
N ASP A 524 -16.85 34.22 26.58
CA ASP A 524 -17.15 33.78 27.95
C ASP A 524 -17.61 32.31 28.06
N LEU A 525 -17.33 31.47 27.06
CA LEU A 525 -17.65 30.04 27.05
C LEU A 525 -16.39 29.16 27.20
N PRO A 526 -16.45 28.01 27.89
CA PRO A 526 -15.32 27.08 28.00
C PRO A 526 -15.14 26.25 26.72
N TYR A 527 -13.89 25.89 26.39
CA TYR A 527 -13.55 25.13 25.17
C TYR A 527 -12.70 23.89 25.49
N THR A 528 -12.73 22.90 24.61
CA THR A 528 -12.02 21.62 24.77
C THR A 528 -10.54 21.70 24.43
N THR A 529 -9.75 20.82 25.03
CA THR A 529 -8.34 20.64 24.69
C THR A 529 -8.18 20.06 23.29
N VAL A 530 -9.07 19.14 22.89
CA VAL A 530 -9.04 18.56 21.54
C VAL A 530 -10.28 18.94 20.74
N GLY A 531 -10.15 18.99 19.43
CA GLY A 531 -11.25 19.28 18.51
C GLY A 531 -10.85 19.19 17.04
N TYR A 532 -11.81 19.40 16.14
CA TYR A 532 -11.63 19.23 14.71
C TYR A 532 -11.80 20.54 13.94
N ALA A 533 -11.10 20.68 12.82
CA ALA A 533 -11.29 21.84 11.95
C ALA A 533 -12.61 21.76 11.14
N ASN A 534 -13.03 20.56 10.75
CA ASN A 534 -14.25 20.31 9.97
C ASN A 534 -14.94 19.01 10.41
N GLY A 535 -16.12 18.70 9.86
CA GLY A 535 -16.89 17.48 10.18
C GLY A 535 -18.32 17.75 10.65
N LEU A 536 -18.99 16.73 11.21
CA LEU A 536 -20.37 16.84 11.69
C LEU A 536 -20.50 17.82 12.86
N GLY A 537 -19.47 17.93 13.70
CA GLY A 537 -19.45 18.79 14.87
C GLY A 537 -20.10 18.16 16.10
N PHE A 538 -20.66 19.00 16.95
CA PHE A 538 -20.95 18.66 18.34
C PHE A 538 -22.04 17.59 18.50
N ARG A 539 -21.80 16.66 19.42
CA ARG A 539 -22.80 15.74 20.00
C ARG A 539 -22.55 15.54 21.49
N ASN A 540 -23.61 15.26 22.23
CA ASN A 540 -23.52 14.83 23.63
C ASN A 540 -24.47 13.66 23.85
N LEU A 541 -23.98 12.45 23.55
CA LEU A 541 -24.72 11.19 23.60
C LEU A 541 -24.46 10.41 24.90
N GLY A 542 -23.73 11.01 25.86
CA GLY A 542 -23.47 10.39 27.16
C GLY A 542 -22.53 9.18 27.04
N GLU A 543 -22.99 8.03 27.52
CA GLU A 543 -22.21 6.78 27.58
C GLU A 543 -22.26 5.96 26.29
N GLU A 544 -22.76 6.53 25.18
CA GLU A 544 -22.70 5.89 23.87
C GLU A 544 -21.25 5.63 23.46
N THR A 545 -20.93 4.41 23.05
CA THR A 545 -19.58 3.95 22.72
C THR A 545 -19.40 3.66 21.23
N ASP A 546 -20.48 3.57 20.46
CA ASP A 546 -20.42 3.56 19.00
C ASP A 546 -20.19 4.98 18.45
N SER A 547 -19.03 5.20 17.84
CA SER A 547 -18.73 6.50 17.23
C SER A 547 -19.63 6.79 16.02
N ASP A 548 -20.19 5.77 15.37
CA ASP A 548 -21.00 5.96 14.16
C ASP A 548 -22.42 6.47 14.48
N GLU A 549 -22.88 6.39 15.74
CA GLU A 549 -24.17 6.95 16.18
C GLU A 549 -24.28 8.46 15.88
N GLY A 550 -23.15 9.18 15.84
CA GLY A 550 -23.11 10.58 15.45
C GLY A 550 -23.70 10.89 14.07
N TYR A 551 -23.63 9.93 13.13
CA TYR A 551 -24.15 10.05 11.76
C TYR A 551 -25.68 10.00 11.67
N ASN A 552 -26.38 9.53 12.71
CA ASN A 552 -27.85 9.50 12.77
C ASN A 552 -28.49 10.88 13.01
N TYR A 553 -27.67 11.93 13.13
CA TYR A 553 -28.10 13.29 13.45
C TYR A 553 -27.63 14.31 12.39
N ASP A 554 -28.40 15.37 12.20
CA ASP A 554 -28.04 16.49 11.32
C ASP A 554 -26.73 17.17 11.74
N ILE A 555 -25.93 17.65 10.78
CA ILE A 555 -24.67 18.37 11.02
C ILE A 555 -24.90 19.52 12.04
N ASP A 556 -24.10 19.55 13.12
CA ASP A 556 -24.15 20.56 14.18
C ASP A 556 -22.78 21.19 14.49
N ALA A 557 -22.18 21.81 13.46
CA ALA A 557 -20.93 22.54 13.57
C ALA A 557 -21.08 23.90 14.29
N GLY A 558 -19.95 24.46 14.71
CA GLY A 558 -19.86 25.77 15.36
C GLY A 558 -19.87 25.72 16.88
N ARG A 559 -19.89 26.92 17.47
CA ARG A 559 -19.65 27.13 18.90
C ARG A 559 -20.82 26.70 19.79
N LYS A 560 -20.53 26.00 20.89
CA LYS A 560 -21.48 25.46 21.88
C LYS A 560 -21.15 25.92 23.29
N ASP A 561 -22.18 25.96 24.12
CA ASP A 561 -22.03 26.21 25.55
C ASP A 561 -21.72 24.90 26.28
N LEU A 562 -20.44 24.68 26.56
CA LEU A 562 -19.97 23.44 27.18
C LEU A 562 -19.98 23.49 28.71
N ARG A 563 -20.54 24.52 29.37
CA ARG A 563 -20.43 24.66 30.84
C ARG A 563 -20.96 23.44 31.59
N GLU A 564 -22.14 22.96 31.20
CA GLU A 564 -22.84 21.83 31.83
C GLU A 564 -22.64 20.49 31.09
N ILE A 565 -21.72 20.44 30.11
CA ILE A 565 -21.43 19.24 29.31
C ILE A 565 -20.19 18.55 29.87
N ASP A 566 -20.26 17.26 30.14
CA ASP A 566 -19.07 16.45 30.36
C ASP A 566 -18.47 16.09 28.99
N THR A 567 -17.28 16.60 28.69
CA THR A 567 -16.63 16.40 27.38
C THR A 567 -15.77 15.13 27.35
N THR A 568 -15.68 14.41 28.49
CA THR A 568 -14.83 13.23 28.64
C THR A 568 -15.57 11.91 28.43
N THR A 569 -16.89 11.96 28.26
CA THR A 569 -17.74 10.79 28.01
C THR A 569 -17.53 10.25 26.58
N PRO A 570 -17.73 8.94 26.35
CA PRO A 570 -17.51 8.34 25.03
C PRO A 570 -18.43 8.92 23.94
N GLY A 571 -19.67 9.27 24.29
CA GLY A 571 -20.64 9.84 23.35
C GLY A 571 -20.46 11.34 23.06
N TYR A 572 -19.34 11.94 23.48
CA TYR A 572 -19.05 13.35 23.18
C TYR A 572 -18.28 13.49 21.86
N HIS A 573 -18.93 14.09 20.87
CA HIS A 573 -18.30 14.45 19.60
C HIS A 573 -17.88 15.91 19.66
N GLN A 574 -16.63 16.18 19.31
CA GLN A 574 -16.03 17.50 19.48
C GLN A 574 -16.67 18.55 18.56
N GLU A 575 -16.55 19.82 18.95
CA GLU A 575 -16.92 20.92 18.06
C GLU A 575 -16.06 20.90 16.79
N ALA A 576 -16.70 21.21 15.65
CA ALA A 576 -16.03 21.42 14.36
C ALA A 576 -16.37 22.82 13.83
N LEU A 577 -15.43 23.48 13.14
CA LEU A 577 -15.66 24.82 12.59
C LEU A 577 -16.37 24.79 11.24
N VAL A 578 -15.93 23.94 10.31
CA VAL A 578 -16.49 23.83 8.95
C VAL A 578 -17.43 22.62 8.88
N PRO A 579 -18.74 22.82 8.60
CA PRO A 579 -19.71 21.74 8.57
C PRO A 579 -19.48 20.82 7.37
N LEU A 580 -19.29 19.52 7.63
CA LEU A 580 -19.23 18.45 6.64
C LEU A 580 -19.97 17.21 7.16
N SER A 581 -20.38 16.32 6.25
CA SER A 581 -21.03 15.05 6.61
C SER A 581 -20.05 13.97 7.08
N SER A 582 -18.75 14.24 7.00
CA SER A 582 -17.65 13.48 7.59
C SER A 582 -16.50 14.47 7.80
N GLU A 583 -15.76 14.34 8.88
CA GLU A 583 -14.47 15.04 9.03
C GLU A 583 -13.49 14.59 7.92
N THR A 584 -12.49 15.39 7.57
CA THR A 584 -11.54 15.05 6.51
C THR A 584 -10.20 14.59 7.07
N HIS A 585 -9.54 13.68 6.35
CA HIS A 585 -8.10 13.46 6.53
C HIS A 585 -7.30 14.78 6.46
N SER A 586 -6.04 14.72 6.87
CA SER A 586 -5.08 15.81 6.74
C SER A 586 -3.84 15.38 5.95
N GLY A 587 -3.19 16.37 5.33
CA GLY A 587 -2.06 16.16 4.42
C GLY A 587 -0.69 16.49 5.00
N GLU A 588 -0.57 16.62 6.33
CA GLU A 588 0.74 16.72 6.97
C GLU A 588 1.47 15.37 7.04
N ASP A 589 2.77 15.44 7.30
CA ASP A 589 3.59 14.25 7.50
C ASP A 589 3.15 13.47 8.75
N VAL A 590 3.13 12.14 8.64
CA VAL A 590 2.88 11.22 9.76
C VAL A 590 4.19 10.63 10.27
N SER A 591 4.20 10.05 11.47
CA SER A 591 5.41 9.41 12.01
C SER A 591 5.58 7.96 11.55
N ILE A 592 6.84 7.54 11.45
CA ILE A 592 7.24 6.14 11.30
C ILE A 592 8.09 5.80 12.53
N HIS A 593 7.81 4.68 13.18
CA HIS A 593 8.57 4.12 14.29
C HIS A 593 9.04 2.72 13.90
N ALA A 594 10.32 2.40 14.11
CA ALA A 594 10.85 1.10 13.67
C ALA A 594 11.87 0.49 14.63
N LYS A 595 11.90 -0.84 14.66
CA LYS A 595 12.82 -1.68 15.44
C LYS A 595 13.15 -2.96 14.66
N GLY A 596 14.31 -3.56 14.94
CA GLY A 596 14.78 -4.77 14.24
C GLY A 596 15.69 -4.50 13.04
N PRO A 597 15.96 -5.51 12.20
CA PRO A 597 16.87 -5.38 11.06
C PRO A 597 16.38 -4.34 10.05
N GLY A 598 17.28 -3.50 9.55
CA GLY A 598 16.93 -2.42 8.61
C GLY A 598 16.26 -1.18 9.23
N ALA A 599 15.77 -1.23 10.47
CA ALA A 599 15.01 -0.14 11.08
C ALA A 599 15.76 1.21 11.16
N PHE A 600 17.10 1.21 11.22
CA PHE A 600 17.93 2.43 11.23
C PHE A 600 17.82 3.27 9.94
N LEU A 601 17.29 2.68 8.87
CA LEU A 601 16.99 3.36 7.61
C LEU A 601 15.80 4.32 7.73
N ILE A 602 14.98 4.17 8.78
CA ILE A 602 13.94 5.12 9.14
C ILE A 602 14.57 6.27 9.93
N ASN A 603 14.91 7.35 9.21
CA ASN A 603 15.36 8.60 9.82
C ASN A 603 14.97 9.80 8.94
N GLY A 604 14.86 10.99 9.55
CA GLY A 604 14.53 12.22 8.82
C GLY A 604 13.09 12.26 8.31
N THR A 605 12.88 12.96 7.20
CA THR A 605 11.59 13.08 6.50
C THR A 605 11.69 12.38 5.17
N ASN A 606 10.79 11.45 4.90
CA ASN A 606 10.85 10.52 3.77
C ASN A 606 9.60 10.57 2.92
N GLU A 607 9.67 10.07 1.69
CA GLU A 607 8.44 9.64 1.01
C GLU A 607 7.83 8.44 1.73
N GLN A 608 6.50 8.35 1.76
CA GLN A 608 5.80 7.21 2.38
C GLN A 608 6.18 5.86 1.74
N SER A 609 6.52 5.86 0.46
CA SER A 609 7.00 4.66 -0.24
C SER A 609 8.28 4.07 0.35
N VAL A 610 9.07 4.83 1.12
CA VAL A 610 10.29 4.33 1.77
C VAL A 610 10.03 3.11 2.65
N ILE A 611 8.81 2.98 3.20
CA ILE A 611 8.41 1.89 4.09
C ILE A 611 8.56 0.55 3.38
N PHE A 612 8.07 0.43 2.14
CA PHE A 612 8.28 -0.75 1.29
C PHE A 612 9.76 -1.07 1.15
N HIS A 613 10.59 -0.08 0.80
CA HIS A 613 12.01 -0.30 0.53
C HIS A 613 12.81 -0.68 1.77
N VAL A 614 12.39 -0.24 2.96
CA VAL A 614 13.00 -0.70 4.21
C VAL A 614 12.60 -2.14 4.51
N MET A 615 11.35 -2.52 4.27
CA MET A 615 10.90 -3.92 4.39
C MET A 615 11.64 -4.83 3.40
N ASP A 616 11.74 -4.42 2.13
CA ASP A 616 12.50 -5.13 1.10
C ASP A 616 14.00 -5.20 1.45
N PHE A 617 14.61 -4.12 1.91
CA PHE A 617 16.00 -4.17 2.37
C PHE A 617 16.19 -5.18 3.51
N ALA A 618 15.30 -5.15 4.50
CA ALA A 618 15.44 -5.98 5.69
C ALA A 618 15.24 -7.46 5.40
N ALA A 619 14.26 -7.83 4.57
CA ALA A 619 13.89 -9.22 4.28
C ALA A 619 14.31 -9.72 2.88
N ASP A 620 14.96 -8.87 2.09
CA ASP A 620 15.40 -9.14 0.70
C ASP A 620 14.26 -9.64 -0.21
N LEU A 621 13.03 -9.17 0.03
CA LEU A 621 11.79 -9.71 -0.54
C LEU A 621 11.84 -9.85 -2.07
N VAL A 622 12.28 -8.80 -2.77
CA VAL A 622 12.38 -8.83 -4.24
C VAL A 622 13.37 -9.88 -4.71
N ALA A 623 14.55 -9.95 -4.08
CA ALA A 623 15.59 -10.88 -4.53
C ALA A 623 15.29 -12.33 -4.13
N GLU A 624 14.60 -12.57 -3.01
CA GLU A 624 14.10 -13.89 -2.65
C GLU A 624 12.99 -14.34 -3.59
N ALA A 625 12.03 -13.46 -3.91
CA ALA A 625 10.99 -13.78 -4.88
C ALA A 625 11.58 -14.10 -6.26
N ASP A 626 12.57 -13.33 -6.72
CA ASP A 626 13.30 -13.59 -7.97
C ASP A 626 14.05 -14.95 -7.97
N ARG A 627 14.41 -15.49 -6.80
CA ARG A 627 15.06 -16.80 -6.68
C ARG A 627 14.08 -17.97 -6.75
N SER A 628 12.84 -17.75 -6.33
CA SER A 628 11.78 -18.77 -6.32
C SER A 628 11.12 -18.97 -7.68
N LEU A 629 11.29 -18.00 -8.59
CA LEU A 629 10.79 -17.99 -9.97
C LEU A 629 11.82 -18.58 -10.96
#